data_AF-A0A7S3LCT0-F1
#
_entry.id   AF-A0A7S3LCT0-F1
#
_cell.length_a   1.000
_cell.length_b   1.000
_cell.length_c   1.000
_cell.angle_alpha   90.00
_cell.angle_beta   90.00
_cell.angle_gamma   90.00
#
_symmetry.space_group_name_H-M   'P 1'
#
loop_
_entity.id
_entity.type
_entity.pdbx_description
1 polymer ?
#
loop_
_entity_poly.entity_id
_entity_poly.type
_entity_poly.pdbx_seq_one_letter_code
_entity_poly.pdbx_strand_id
1 'polypeptide(L)'
;YDWPLALCATLGAILSSTDPVAVGSVLKSAGAPPRLQMHISGESLLNDGSAVVFFAIFSAMYLAEVSEDANDMDDVTWGQGIATFFRMSLGGTAVGFGFAAGLLVILDRLDRRL
;
A
#
# COMPACT_ATOMS: atom_id res chain seq x y z
N TYR A 1 24.71 2.79 -14.46
CA TYR A 1 23.30 2.68 -14.87
C TYR A 1 22.72 4.06 -14.75
N ASP A 2 22.25 4.63 -15.85
CA ASP A 2 21.66 5.98 -15.90
C ASP A 2 20.13 5.85 -15.88
N TRP A 3 19.61 5.27 -14.81
CA TRP A 3 18.16 5.05 -14.65
C TRP A 3 17.48 6.32 -14.14
N PRO A 4 16.31 6.70 -14.69
CA PRO A 4 15.52 7.80 -14.18
C PRO A 4 15.18 7.63 -12.70
N LEU A 5 15.15 8.72 -11.94
CA LEU A 5 14.86 8.68 -10.51
C LEU A 5 13.47 8.07 -10.24
N ALA A 6 12.48 8.38 -11.08
CA ALA A 6 11.13 7.85 -10.97
C ALA A 6 11.10 6.32 -11.15
N LEU A 7 11.94 5.77 -12.03
CA LEU A 7 12.09 4.32 -12.20
C LEU A 7 12.70 3.68 -10.94
N CYS A 8 13.77 4.28 -10.41
CA CYS A 8 14.41 3.81 -9.18
C CYS A 8 13.43 3.85 -7.99
N ALA A 9 12.64 4.91 -7.86
CA ALA A 9 11.63 5.05 -6.82
C ALA A 9 10.49 4.04 -6.98
N THR A 10 10.05 3.78 -8.22
CA THR A 10 9.05 2.74 -8.53
C THR A 10 9.56 1.35 -8.13
N LEU A 11 10.80 1.03 -8.49
CA LEU A 11 11.44 -0.22 -8.08
C LEU A 11 11.57 -0.31 -6.55
N GLY A 12 11.95 0.78 -5.90
CA GLY A 12 12.02 0.86 -4.45
C GLY A 12 10.67 0.60 -3.78
N ALA A 13 9.58 1.15 -4.32
CA ALA A 13 8.24 0.89 -3.81
C ALA A 13 7.85 -0.58 -3.90
N ILE A 14 8.15 -1.25 -5.03
CA ILE A 14 7.89 -2.69 -5.21
C ILE A 14 8.68 -3.52 -4.19
N LEU A 15 9.96 -3.18 -3.98
CA LEU A 15 10.86 -3.92 -3.10
C LEU A 15 10.67 -3.60 -1.61
N SER A 16 9.96 -2.52 -1.28
CA SER A 16 9.76 -2.08 0.10
C SER A 16 8.87 -3.02 0.89
N SER A 17 7.83 -3.59 0.27
CA SER A 17 6.88 -4.51 0.92
C SER A 17 7.61 -5.74 1.47
N THR A 18 7.40 -6.03 2.75
CA THR A 18 8.04 -7.13 3.49
C THR A 18 7.01 -8.20 3.79
N ASP A 19 7.28 -9.45 3.41
CA ASP A 19 6.41 -10.59 3.71
C ASP A 19 6.76 -11.22 5.08
N PRO A 20 5.89 -11.09 6.10
CA PRO A 20 6.13 -11.58 7.44
C PRO A 20 5.72 -13.04 7.58
N VAL A 21 5.10 -13.65 6.57
CA VAL A 21 4.56 -15.02 6.66
C VAL A 21 5.69 -16.02 6.88
N ALA A 22 6.78 -15.88 6.12
CA ALA A 22 7.98 -16.70 6.29
C ALA A 22 8.59 -16.52 7.68
N VAL A 23 8.72 -15.26 8.11
CA VAL A 23 9.34 -14.87 9.39
C VAL A 23 8.48 -15.29 10.59
N GLY A 24 7.15 -15.26 10.47
CA GLY A 24 6.21 -15.58 11.54
C GLY A 24 6.31 -17.03 12.00
N SER A 25 6.48 -17.97 11.06
CA SER A 25 6.66 -19.39 11.38
C SER A 25 7.97 -19.66 12.14
N VAL A 26 9.04 -18.95 11.77
CA VAL A 26 10.35 -19.03 12.43
C VAL A 26 10.29 -18.41 13.82
N LEU A 27 9.70 -17.22 13.97
CA LEU A 27 9.55 -16.55 15.27
C LEU A 27 8.73 -17.40 16.24
N LYS A 28 7.65 -18.02 15.75
CA LYS A 28 6.82 -18.91 16.55
C LYS A 28 7.62 -20.13 17.03
N SER A 29 8.42 -20.72 16.14
CA SER A 29 9.30 -21.86 16.48
C SER A 29 10.43 -21.47 17.45
N ALA A 30 10.86 -20.20 17.41
CA ALA A 30 11.85 -19.63 18.33
C ALA A 30 11.28 -19.18 19.68
N GLY A 31 9.98 -19.36 19.94
CA GLY A 31 9.34 -18.99 21.20
C GLY A 31 9.02 -17.50 21.35
N ALA A 32 8.89 -16.76 20.24
CA ALA A 32 8.59 -15.33 20.28
C ALA A 32 7.21 -15.04 20.92
N PRO A 33 7.10 -14.01 21.78
CA PRO A 33 5.85 -13.68 22.45
C PRO A 33 4.77 -13.25 21.43
N PRO A 34 3.47 -13.53 21.70
CA PRO A 34 2.37 -13.20 20.79
C PRO A 34 2.30 -11.71 20.42
N ARG A 35 2.72 -10.82 21.32
CA ARG A 35 2.79 -9.38 21.07
C ARG A 35 3.78 -9.02 19.96
N LEU A 36 4.94 -9.68 19.92
CA LEU A 36 5.94 -9.44 18.88
C LEU A 36 5.44 -9.91 17.51
N GLN A 37 4.75 -11.06 17.48
CA GLN A 37 4.12 -11.56 16.25
C GLN A 37 3.06 -10.57 15.73
N MET A 38 2.22 -10.03 16.63
CA MET A 38 1.21 -9.03 16.27
C MET A 38 1.84 -7.74 15.72
N HIS A 39 2.92 -7.24 16.34
CA HIS A 39 3.61 -6.05 15.84
C HIS A 39 4.21 -6.27 14.45
N ILE A 40 4.90 -7.37 14.22
CA ILE A 40 5.52 -7.67 12.91
C ILE A 40 4.45 -7.81 11.82
N SER A 41 3.34 -8.50 12.11
CA SER A 41 2.21 -8.59 11.18
C SER A 41 1.59 -7.21 10.90
N GLY A 42 1.46 -6.36 11.92
CA GLY A 42 0.96 -4.99 11.76
C GLY A 42 1.89 -4.10 10.94
N GLU A 43 3.19 -4.15 11.20
CA GLU A 43 4.21 -3.40 10.45
C GLU A 43 4.23 -3.80 8.97
N SER A 44 4.21 -5.09 8.67
CA SER A 44 4.12 -5.57 7.29
C SER A 44 2.82 -5.13 6.62
N LEU A 45 1.66 -5.24 7.30
CA LEU A 45 0.39 -4.81 6.71
C LEU A 45 0.40 -3.32 6.33
N LEU A 46 0.97 -2.47 7.20
CA LEU A 46 1.15 -1.05 6.90
C LEU A 46 2.14 -0.82 5.75
N ASN A 47 3.22 -1.60 5.72
CA ASN A 47 4.23 -1.54 4.68
C ASN A 47 3.64 -1.90 3.30
N ASP A 48 2.88 -2.98 3.20
CA ASP A 48 2.19 -3.41 1.96
C ASP A 48 1.25 -2.32 1.44
N GLY A 49 0.44 -1.74 2.34
CA GLY A 49 -0.44 -0.63 1.99
C GLY A 49 0.32 0.59 1.47
N SER A 50 1.44 0.95 2.12
CA SER A 50 2.27 2.08 1.70
C SER A 50 2.99 1.83 0.37
N ALA A 51 3.49 0.62 0.15
CA ALA A 51 4.19 0.21 -1.06
C ALA A 51 3.30 0.37 -2.29
N VAL A 52 2.02 -0.03 -2.21
CA VAL A 52 1.05 0.16 -3.30
C VAL A 52 0.81 1.64 -3.61
N VAL A 53 0.68 2.49 -2.59
CA VAL A 53 0.48 3.94 -2.79
C VAL A 53 1.71 4.56 -3.46
N PHE A 54 2.91 4.27 -2.95
CA PHE A 54 4.15 4.79 -3.55
C PHE A 54 4.38 4.25 -4.96
N PHE A 55 4.08 2.97 -5.21
CA PHE A 55 4.14 2.39 -6.54
C PHE A 55 3.24 3.15 -7.52
N ALA A 56 1.99 3.43 -7.13
CA ALA A 56 1.07 4.16 -7.99
C ALA A 56 1.55 5.59 -8.32
N ILE A 57 2.15 6.28 -7.34
CA ILE A 57 2.68 7.64 -7.54
C ILE A 57 3.92 7.61 -8.44
N PHE A 58 4.93 6.80 -8.11
CA PHE A 58 6.21 6.81 -8.82
C PHE A 58 6.10 6.20 -10.22
N SER A 59 5.25 5.18 -10.41
CA SER A 59 5.01 4.64 -11.75
C SER A 59 4.30 5.65 -12.64
N ALA A 60 3.35 6.43 -12.12
CA ALA A 60 2.71 7.50 -12.87
C ALA A 60 3.71 8.60 -13.26
N MET A 61 4.60 9.00 -12.34
CA MET A 61 5.68 9.95 -12.65
C MET A 61 6.64 9.42 -13.72
N TYR A 62 7.04 8.16 -13.62
CA TYR A 62 7.93 7.53 -14.60
C TYR A 62 7.28 7.41 -15.99
N LEU A 63 6.01 7.01 -16.05
CA LEU A 63 5.28 6.91 -17.31
C LEU A 63 5.11 8.29 -17.96
N ALA A 64 4.84 9.34 -17.17
CA ALA A 64 4.79 10.70 -17.68
C ALA A 64 6.15 11.16 -18.25
N GLU A 65 7.26 10.83 -17.58
CA GLU A 65 8.62 11.17 -18.02
C GLU A 65 9.02 10.48 -19.34
N VAL A 66 8.56 9.25 -19.56
CA VAL A 66 8.91 8.45 -20.76
C VAL A 66 7.94 8.69 -21.94
N SER A 67 6.80 9.34 -21.71
CA SER A 67 5.82 9.64 -22.76
C SER A 67 6.31 10.81 -23.63
N GLU A 68 6.57 10.57 -24.93
CA GLU A 68 7.05 11.59 -25.88
C GLU A 68 6.01 12.69 -26.20
N ASP A 69 4.72 12.50 -25.86
CA ASP A 69 3.64 13.49 -25.99
C ASP A 69 3.64 14.50 -24.82
N ALA A 70 4.75 15.21 -24.65
CA ALA A 70 4.98 16.18 -23.56
C ALA A 70 4.29 17.54 -23.73
N ASN A 71 3.24 17.65 -24.57
CA ASN A 71 2.55 18.92 -24.82
C ASN A 71 1.17 19.05 -24.14
N ASP A 72 0.65 18.00 -23.50
CA ASP A 72 -0.70 18.05 -22.87
C ASP A 72 -0.83 17.23 -21.58
N MET A 73 0.27 16.67 -21.07
CA MET A 73 0.30 16.01 -19.78
C MET A 73 0.76 17.03 -18.74
N ASP A 74 -0.16 17.47 -17.87
CA ASP A 74 0.16 18.25 -16.68
C ASP A 74 1.38 17.60 -15.99
N ASP A 75 2.49 18.35 -15.86
CA ASP A 75 3.66 17.90 -15.11
C ASP A 75 3.17 17.33 -13.78
N VAL A 76 3.37 16.02 -13.56
CA VAL A 76 3.08 15.36 -12.28
C VAL A 76 4.05 15.93 -11.27
N THR A 77 3.69 17.09 -10.74
CA THR A 77 4.50 17.88 -9.84
C THR A 77 4.53 17.17 -8.50
N TRP A 78 5.62 17.31 -7.74
CA TRP A 78 5.72 16.82 -6.37
C TRP A 78 4.50 17.15 -5.49
N GLY A 79 3.86 18.31 -5.71
CA GLY A 79 2.61 18.68 -5.04
C GLY A 79 1.42 17.77 -5.36
N GLN A 80 1.27 17.35 -6.63
CA GLN A 80 0.24 16.39 -7.02
C GLN A 80 0.53 14.99 -6.46
N GLY A 81 1.81 14.59 -6.39
CA GLY A 81 2.21 13.34 -5.74
C GLY A 81 1.81 13.29 -4.27
N ILE A 82 2.05 14.36 -3.52
CA ILE A 82 1.63 14.48 -2.11
C ILE A 82 0.11 14.46 -1.97
N ALA A 83 -0.62 15.19 -2.82
CA ALA A 83 -2.08 15.18 -2.81
C ALA A 83 -2.64 13.77 -3.11
N THR A 84 -2.03 13.06 -4.06
CA THR A 84 -2.38 11.69 -4.43
C THR A 84 -2.13 10.71 -3.29
N PHE A 85 -1.02 10.88 -2.56
CA PHE A 85 -0.73 10.10 -1.35
C PHE A 85 -1.87 10.20 -0.34
N PHE A 86 -2.24 11.42 0.07
CA PHE A 86 -3.33 11.60 1.03
C PHE A 86 -4.67 11.10 0.51
N ARG A 87 -4.97 11.33 -0.78
CA ARG A 87 -6.20 10.83 -1.41
C ARG A 87 -6.27 9.31 -1.38
N MET A 88 -5.19 8.61 -1.72
CA MET A 88 -5.14 7.15 -1.75
C MET A 88 -5.13 6.57 -0.33
N SER A 89 -4.33 7.11 0.59
CA SER A 89 -4.24 6.62 1.96
C SER A 89 -5.53 6.84 2.75
N LEU A 90 -6.10 8.06 2.73
CA LEU A 90 -7.32 8.37 3.45
C LEU A 90 -8.55 7.76 2.76
N GLY A 91 -8.61 7.85 1.43
CA GLY A 91 -9.70 7.28 0.64
C GLY A 91 -9.75 5.76 0.76
N GLY A 92 -8.61 5.08 0.63
CA GLY A 92 -8.50 3.63 0.82
C GLY A 92 -8.92 3.20 2.22
N THR A 93 -8.47 3.93 3.25
CA THR A 93 -8.87 3.69 4.64
C THR A 93 -10.38 3.85 4.83
N ALA A 94 -10.96 4.94 4.33
CA ALA A 94 -12.40 5.20 4.44
C ALA A 94 -13.25 4.13 3.73
N VAL A 95 -12.86 3.74 2.51
CA VAL A 95 -13.52 2.66 1.76
C VAL A 95 -13.39 1.33 2.49
N GLY A 96 -12.21 1.01 3.03
CA GLY A 96 -11.97 -0.20 3.81
C GLY A 96 -12.87 -0.28 5.06
N PHE A 97 -12.97 0.81 5.82
CA PHE A 97 -13.89 0.89 6.96
C PHE A 97 -15.36 0.74 6.55
N GLY A 98 -15.77 1.39 5.46
CA GLY A 98 -17.13 1.28 4.93
C GLY A 98 -17.48 -0.15 4.53
N PHE A 99 -16.56 -0.83 3.83
CA PHE A 99 -16.72 -2.23 3.46
C PHE A 99 -16.77 -3.15 4.68
N ALA A 100 -15.86 -2.98 5.64
CA ALA A 100 -15.83 -3.77 6.87
C ALA A 100 -17.14 -3.62 7.68
N ALA A 101 -17.62 -2.40 7.86
CA ALA A 101 -18.89 -2.14 8.54
C ALA A 101 -20.07 -2.76 7.79
N GLY A 102 -20.12 -2.62 6.46
CA GLY A 102 -21.15 -3.24 5.63
C GLY A 102 -21.17 -4.76 5.74
N LEU A 103 -20.00 -5.40 5.69
CA LEU A 103 -19.86 -6.84 5.87
C LEU A 103 -20.33 -7.29 7.26
N LEU A 104 -19.93 -6.58 8.32
CA LEU A 104 -20.37 -6.88 9.68
C LEU A 104 -21.90 -6.78 9.84
N VAL A 105 -22.53 -5.76 9.24
CA VAL A 105 -24.00 -5.61 9.24
C VAL A 105 -24.67 -6.77 8.49
N ILE A 106 -24.12 -7.21 7.37
CA ILE A 106 -24.65 -8.35 6.61
C ILE A 106 -24.54 -9.63 7.43
N LEU A 107 -23.37 -9.89 8.04
CA LEU A 107 -23.14 -11.07 8.87
C LEU A 107 -24.10 -11.09 10.08
N ASP A 108 -24.25 -9.96 10.78
CA ASP A 108 -25.19 -9.81 11.90
C ASP A 108 -26.68 -9.94 11.46
N ARG A 109 -27.01 -9.59 10.21
CA ARG A 109 -28.34 -9.81 9.64
C ARG A 109 -28.61 -11.26 9.27
N LEU A 110 -27.58 -12.01 8.87
CA LEU A 110 -27.68 -13.43 8.53
C LEU A 110 -27.74 -14.30 9.80
N ASP A 111 -26.92 -14.00 10.80
CA ASP A 111 -26.89 -14.74 12.06
C ASP A 111 -28.23 -14.63 12.81
N ARG A 112 -28.87 -13.45 12.78
CA ARG A 112 -30.23 -13.26 13.32
C ARG A 112 -31.35 -13.98 12.56
N ARG A 113 -31.08 -14.53 11.37
CA ARG A 113 -32.06 -15.25 10.55
C ARG A 113 -31.95 -16.77 10.66
N LEU A 114 -30.84 -17.28 11.18
CA LEU A 114 -30.61 -18.69 11.48
C LEU A 114 -31.07 -19.00 12.92
#